data_AF-A0A372RSV6-F1
#
_entry.id   AF-A0A372RSV6-F1
#
_cell.length_a   1.000
_cell.length_b   1.000
_cell.length_c   1.000
_cell.angle_alpha   90.00
_cell.angle_beta   90.00
_cell.angle_gamma   90.00
#
_symmetry.space_group_name_H-M   'P 1'
#
loop_
_entity.id
_entity.type
_entity.pdbx_description
1 polymer ?
#
loop_
_entity_poly.entity_id
_entity_poly.type
_entity_poly.pdbx_seq_one_letter_code
_entity_poly.pdbx_strand_id
1 'polypeptide(L)'
;MKFSDIITELLHDKAQENSDNLVSWPSLCKELLREENQNEQQFDEITTHLFDCINIPQRNQNSRFKNGIIERPFYLAFIELLYKCFENGEFPVEFKTSQLFMLENKNLSRLEQIEDEIKRIANELPQLSTSLFNESHKEILQEFLFTFLDHKDLNTFLGLRTTAGSSNQLPPSLNDCIKSFTKRYNKKNAKPRIKGAKAFSKHFHRDLSNSFWGTCSGTEKQKNEQANRILAKIIMDAAWINLHSMVHDTRVFEIRNSEGYGARWEIQDFNTQPSSQSLQGTILSYASDDKPIIIFRGFLEPQMKDGHIKGWIH
;
A
#
# COMPACT_ATOMS: atom_id res chain seq x y z
N MET A 1 -29.64 -9.98 1.66
CA MET A 1 -28.49 -9.45 0.88
C MET A 1 -27.34 -10.44 0.92
N LYS A 2 -26.38 -10.42 -0.03
CA LYS A 2 -25.16 -11.24 0.12
C LYS A 2 -24.22 -10.59 1.14
N PHE A 3 -23.23 -11.34 1.64
CA PHE A 3 -22.24 -10.82 2.59
C PHE A 3 -21.56 -9.54 2.09
N SER A 4 -21.06 -9.53 0.85
CA SER A 4 -20.40 -8.36 0.24
C SER A 4 -21.30 -7.13 0.20
N ASP A 5 -22.59 -7.33 -0.10
CA ASP A 5 -23.56 -6.24 -0.23
C ASP A 5 -23.79 -5.59 1.14
N ILE A 6 -23.92 -6.39 2.20
CA ILE A 6 -24.08 -5.89 3.58
C ILE A 6 -22.85 -5.11 4.03
N ILE A 7 -21.65 -5.65 3.83
CA ILE A 7 -20.43 -4.94 4.24
C ILE A 7 -20.32 -3.62 3.46
N THR A 8 -20.63 -3.63 2.17
CA THR A 8 -20.62 -2.41 1.34
C THR A 8 -21.62 -1.38 1.87
N GLU A 9 -22.85 -1.79 2.18
CA GLU A 9 -23.87 -0.91 2.76
C GLU A 9 -23.43 -0.35 4.12
N LEU A 10 -22.90 -1.19 5.02
CA LEU A 10 -22.38 -0.75 6.32
C LEU A 10 -21.27 0.29 6.19
N LEU A 11 -20.35 0.12 5.23
CA LEU A 11 -19.29 1.10 4.97
C LEU A 11 -19.88 2.41 4.43
N HIS A 12 -20.86 2.36 3.53
CA HIS A 12 -21.54 3.55 3.01
C HIS A 12 -22.29 4.30 4.10
N ASP A 13 -23.06 3.59 4.92
CA ASP A 13 -23.80 4.14 6.06
C ASP A 13 -22.81 4.84 7.01
N LYS A 14 -21.71 4.16 7.37
CA LYS A 14 -20.70 4.71 8.27
C LYS A 14 -20.00 5.93 7.68
N ALA A 15 -19.78 5.96 6.37
CA ALA A 15 -19.18 7.09 5.66
C ALA A 15 -20.08 8.34 5.62
N GLN A 16 -21.40 8.24 5.86
CA GLN A 16 -22.28 9.41 5.94
C GLN A 16 -22.16 10.16 7.27
N GLU A 17 -21.58 9.53 8.31
CA GLU A 17 -21.36 10.18 9.59
C GLU A 17 -20.32 11.32 9.47
N ASN A 18 -20.54 12.40 10.22
CA ASN A 18 -19.61 13.53 10.27
C ASN A 18 -18.47 13.22 11.25
N SER A 19 -17.23 13.43 10.80
CA SER A 19 -16.06 13.40 11.66
C SER A 19 -14.96 14.29 11.09
N ASP A 20 -14.37 15.11 11.97
CA ASP A 20 -13.19 15.93 11.65
C ASP A 20 -11.88 15.16 11.92
N ASN A 21 -11.97 13.97 12.53
CA ASN A 21 -10.81 13.12 12.79
C ASN A 21 -10.53 12.22 11.57
N LEU A 22 -9.35 12.40 10.96
CA LEU A 22 -8.89 11.63 9.80
C LEU A 22 -8.72 10.12 10.07
N VAL A 23 -8.61 9.73 11.34
CA VAL A 23 -8.42 8.33 11.75
C VAL A 23 -9.67 7.80 12.46
N SER A 24 -10.85 8.33 12.14
CA SER A 24 -12.13 7.81 12.62
C SER A 24 -12.75 6.83 11.62
N TRP A 25 -13.62 5.93 12.09
CA TRP A 25 -14.40 5.04 11.21
C TRP A 25 -15.08 5.77 10.04
N PRO A 26 -15.80 6.90 10.22
CA PRO A 26 -16.41 7.60 9.10
C PRO A 26 -15.40 8.08 8.05
N SER A 27 -14.29 8.68 8.48
CA SER A 27 -13.22 9.15 7.57
C SER A 27 -12.54 8.00 6.84
N LEU A 28 -12.27 6.90 7.54
CA LEU A 28 -11.64 5.71 6.96
C LEU A 28 -12.59 5.00 5.97
N CYS A 29 -13.89 4.95 6.26
CA CYS A 29 -14.88 4.40 5.33
C CYS A 29 -14.98 5.24 4.05
N LYS A 30 -14.95 6.59 4.15
CA LYS A 30 -14.87 7.47 2.97
C LYS A 30 -13.65 7.16 2.11
N GLU A 31 -12.49 6.98 2.73
CA GLU A 31 -11.26 6.66 1.99
C GLU A 31 -11.22 5.22 1.45
N LEU A 32 -11.86 4.25 2.12
CA LEU A 32 -12.03 2.88 1.62
C LEU A 32 -12.90 2.85 0.35
N LEU A 33 -14.01 3.60 0.37
CA LEU A 33 -14.99 3.69 -0.73
C LEU A 33 -14.56 4.57 -1.88
N ARG A 34 -13.53 5.40 -1.68
CA ARG A 34 -13.06 6.34 -2.70
C ARG A 34 -12.54 5.62 -3.93
N GLU A 35 -13.18 5.91 -5.05
CA GLU A 35 -12.83 5.46 -6.39
C GLU A 35 -11.50 6.05 -6.90
N GLU A 36 -10.91 5.35 -7.87
CA GLU A 36 -9.76 5.85 -8.62
C GLU A 36 -10.23 6.91 -9.64
N ASN A 37 -9.49 8.01 -9.78
CA ASN A 37 -9.84 9.08 -10.73
C ASN A 37 -9.69 8.59 -12.19
N GLN A 38 -10.80 8.22 -12.83
CA GLN A 38 -10.82 7.71 -14.22
C GLN A 38 -10.42 8.78 -15.26
N ASN A 39 -10.59 10.07 -14.95
CA ASN A 39 -10.27 11.18 -15.87
C ASN A 39 -8.76 11.44 -16.08
N GLU A 40 -7.87 10.72 -15.38
CA GLU A 40 -6.41 10.84 -15.53
C GLU A 40 -5.77 9.69 -16.35
N GLN A 41 -6.56 8.94 -17.11
CA GLN A 41 -6.10 7.72 -17.78
C GLN A 41 -5.22 7.91 -19.03
N GLN A 42 -4.97 9.14 -19.48
CA GLN A 42 -3.96 9.36 -20.52
C GLN A 42 -2.57 9.41 -19.89
N PHE A 43 -2.01 8.23 -19.66
CA PHE A 43 -0.64 8.07 -19.19
C PHE A 43 0.37 8.46 -20.27
N ASP A 44 1.49 9.06 -19.85
CA ASP A 44 2.61 9.29 -20.76
C ASP A 44 3.28 7.97 -21.15
N GLU A 45 4.04 7.96 -22.25
CA GLU A 45 4.69 6.77 -22.81
C GLU A 45 5.47 5.97 -21.75
N ILE A 46 6.12 6.67 -20.82
CA ILE A 46 6.94 6.06 -19.77
C ILE A 46 6.07 5.40 -18.71
N THR A 47 4.95 6.01 -18.34
CA THR A 47 3.99 5.42 -17.39
C THR A 47 3.27 4.23 -18.01
N THR A 48 2.89 4.32 -19.29
CA THR A 48 2.33 3.20 -20.05
C THR A 48 3.29 2.01 -20.07
N HIS A 49 4.59 2.23 -20.36
CA HIS A 49 5.58 1.16 -20.33
C HIS A 49 5.69 0.47 -18.96
N LEU A 50 5.49 1.19 -17.84
CA LEU A 50 5.48 0.56 -16.51
C LEU A 50 4.25 -0.34 -16.32
N PHE A 51 3.06 0.13 -16.72
CA PHE A 51 1.86 -0.70 -16.68
C PHE A 51 2.00 -1.96 -17.54
N ASP A 52 2.56 -1.82 -18.75
CA ASP A 52 2.85 -2.96 -19.62
C ASP A 52 3.77 -3.97 -18.93
N CYS A 53 4.79 -3.51 -18.20
CA CYS A 53 5.67 -4.40 -17.42
C CYS A 53 4.95 -5.11 -16.28
N ILE A 54 4.01 -4.44 -15.58
CA ILE A 54 3.27 -5.01 -14.44
C ILE A 54 2.19 -6.01 -14.89
N ASN A 55 1.62 -5.81 -16.08
CA ASN A 55 0.55 -6.64 -16.64
C ASN A 55 1.04 -7.92 -17.34
N ILE A 56 2.34 -8.21 -17.30
CA ILE A 56 2.89 -9.46 -17.83
C ILE A 56 2.45 -10.63 -16.92
N PRO A 57 1.99 -11.78 -17.47
CA PRO A 57 1.51 -12.93 -16.70
C PRO A 57 2.63 -13.73 -16.01
N GLN A 58 3.44 -13.09 -15.18
CA GLN A 58 4.57 -13.68 -14.45
C GLN A 58 4.53 -13.38 -12.94
N ARG A 59 3.39 -12.98 -12.38
CA ARG A 59 3.27 -12.76 -10.92
C ARG A 59 3.57 -14.05 -10.16
N ASN A 60 4.26 -13.92 -9.03
CA ASN A 60 4.54 -15.04 -8.15
C ASN A 60 3.22 -15.59 -7.57
N GLN A 61 2.82 -16.78 -7.99
CA GLN A 61 1.57 -17.42 -7.59
C GLN A 61 1.56 -17.85 -6.11
N ASN A 62 2.74 -17.96 -5.50
CA ASN A 62 2.90 -18.27 -4.09
C ASN A 62 2.90 -17.01 -3.21
N SER A 63 2.85 -15.81 -3.81
CA SER A 63 2.71 -14.58 -3.04
C SER A 63 1.26 -14.35 -2.62
N ARG A 64 1.08 -13.84 -1.39
CA ARG A 64 -0.19 -13.27 -0.92
C ARG A 64 -0.70 -12.10 -1.77
N PHE A 65 0.16 -11.51 -2.62
CA PHE A 65 -0.16 -10.44 -3.57
C PHE A 65 -0.25 -10.95 -5.03
N LYS A 66 -0.51 -12.24 -5.25
CA LYS A 66 -0.62 -12.85 -6.59
C LYS A 66 -1.65 -12.17 -7.50
N ASN A 67 -2.69 -11.57 -6.93
CA ASN A 67 -3.74 -10.86 -7.67
C ASN A 67 -3.45 -9.36 -7.86
N GLY A 68 -2.36 -8.83 -7.30
CA GLY A 68 -2.17 -7.39 -7.21
C GLY A 68 -1.74 -6.97 -5.80
N ILE A 69 -1.12 -5.79 -5.74
CA ILE A 69 -1.08 -5.00 -4.50
C ILE A 69 -2.37 -4.17 -4.46
N ILE A 70 -2.57 -3.41 -3.39
CA ILE A 70 -3.78 -2.67 -3.09
C ILE A 70 -4.03 -1.56 -4.14
N GLU A 71 -5.20 -1.64 -4.78
CA GLU A 71 -5.73 -0.66 -5.73
C GLU A 71 -7.07 -0.10 -5.24
N ARG A 72 -7.42 1.12 -5.67
CA ARG A 72 -8.71 1.72 -5.35
C ARG A 72 -9.82 1.12 -6.23
N PRO A 73 -11.05 1.00 -5.71
CA PRO A 73 -11.44 1.36 -4.35
C PRO A 73 -11.06 0.26 -3.33
N PHE A 74 -10.53 0.66 -2.17
CA PHE A 74 -9.90 -0.27 -1.21
C PHE A 74 -10.90 -1.19 -0.49
N TYR A 75 -12.16 -0.81 -0.41
CA TYR A 75 -13.17 -1.65 0.24
C TYR A 75 -13.33 -3.03 -0.41
N LEU A 76 -13.02 -3.18 -1.70
CA LEU A 76 -13.08 -4.47 -2.40
C LEU A 76 -12.05 -5.45 -1.84
N ALA A 77 -10.80 -5.01 -1.66
CA ALA A 77 -9.76 -5.82 -1.05
C ALA A 77 -10.07 -6.13 0.43
N PHE A 78 -10.60 -5.14 1.15
CA PHE A 78 -11.07 -5.32 2.53
C PHE A 78 -12.13 -6.41 2.63
N ILE A 79 -13.19 -6.35 1.81
CA ILE A 79 -14.27 -7.35 1.78
C ILE A 79 -13.74 -8.73 1.38
N GLU A 80 -12.86 -8.81 0.37
CA GLU A 80 -12.31 -10.08 -0.09
C GLU A 80 -11.58 -10.81 1.04
N LEU A 81 -10.70 -10.12 1.78
CA LEU A 81 -9.98 -10.73 2.88
C LEU A 81 -10.90 -11.01 4.07
N LEU A 82 -11.82 -10.09 4.40
CA LEU A 82 -12.80 -10.30 5.45
C LEU A 82 -13.64 -11.56 5.19
N TYR A 83 -14.15 -11.72 3.97
CA TYR A 83 -14.89 -12.91 3.54
C TYR A 83 -14.07 -14.18 3.74
N LYS A 84 -12.80 -14.20 3.28
CA LYS A 84 -11.91 -15.35 3.45
C LYS A 84 -11.67 -15.68 4.92
N CYS A 85 -11.53 -14.67 5.79
CA CYS A 85 -11.35 -14.91 7.21
C CYS A 85 -12.61 -15.51 7.85
N PHE A 86 -13.81 -15.02 7.50
CA PHE A 86 -15.07 -15.62 7.98
C PHE A 86 -15.30 -17.03 7.44
N GLU A 87 -14.96 -17.30 6.18
CA GLU A 87 -15.10 -18.62 5.57
C GLU A 87 -14.19 -19.66 6.23
N ASN A 88 -12.95 -19.29 6.56
CA ASN A 88 -11.97 -20.20 7.14
C ASN A 88 -11.91 -20.16 8.68
N GLY A 89 -12.49 -19.13 9.30
CA GLY A 89 -12.34 -18.84 10.72
C GLY A 89 -10.96 -18.30 11.11
N GLU A 90 -10.06 -18.04 10.17
CA GLU A 90 -8.72 -17.53 10.45
C GLU A 90 -8.14 -16.66 9.33
N PHE A 91 -7.13 -15.85 9.64
CA PHE A 91 -6.33 -15.18 8.63
C PHE A 91 -5.47 -16.18 7.86
N PRO A 92 -5.18 -15.92 6.57
CA PRO A 92 -4.21 -16.71 5.80
C PRO A 92 -2.86 -16.79 6.53
N VAL A 93 -2.21 -17.95 6.48
CA VAL A 93 -0.97 -18.24 7.21
C VAL A 93 0.15 -17.21 6.93
N GLU A 94 0.16 -16.63 5.74
CA GLU A 94 1.11 -15.61 5.32
C GLU A 94 0.99 -14.33 6.15
N PHE A 95 -0.10 -14.10 6.90
CA PHE A 95 -0.22 -12.98 7.85
C PHE A 95 0.47 -13.25 9.19
N LYS A 96 0.57 -14.52 9.57
CA LYS A 96 1.18 -15.00 10.82
C LYS A 96 2.69 -15.21 10.66
N THR A 97 3.17 -15.50 9.46
CA THR A 97 4.60 -15.67 9.16
C THR A 97 5.15 -14.55 8.29
N SER A 98 6.45 -14.23 8.44
CA SER A 98 7.19 -13.38 7.49
C SER A 98 8.35 -14.16 6.90
N GLN A 99 8.47 -14.17 5.58
CA GLN A 99 9.63 -14.72 4.88
C GLN A 99 10.81 -13.74 4.88
N LEU A 100 10.56 -12.47 5.23
CA LEU A 100 11.57 -11.42 5.25
C LEU A 100 12.14 -11.23 6.65
N PHE A 101 13.46 -11.36 6.73
CA PHE A 101 14.24 -11.17 7.94
C PHE A 101 14.06 -9.76 8.53
N MET A 102 13.86 -9.67 9.86
CA MET A 102 13.66 -8.41 10.62
C MET A 102 12.39 -7.63 10.28
N LEU A 103 11.49 -8.22 9.50
CA LEU A 103 10.23 -7.60 9.08
C LEU A 103 9.03 -8.42 9.57
N GLU A 104 9.14 -8.98 10.78
CA GLU A 104 8.09 -9.79 11.39
C GLU A 104 6.91 -8.94 11.86
N ASN A 105 5.73 -9.56 11.83
CA ASN A 105 4.51 -8.94 12.28
C ASN A 105 4.46 -8.85 13.83
N LYS A 106 4.04 -7.71 14.37
CA LYS A 106 3.98 -7.43 15.81
C LYS A 106 2.58 -7.55 16.39
N ASN A 107 1.55 -7.71 15.56
CA ASN A 107 0.16 -7.79 15.99
C ASN A 107 -0.40 -9.22 16.08
N LEU A 108 0.44 -10.26 16.16
CA LEU A 108 -0.01 -11.67 16.13
C LEU A 108 -1.11 -11.99 17.17
N SER A 109 -0.95 -11.53 18.41
CA SER A 109 -1.96 -11.71 19.46
C SER A 109 -3.28 -10.98 19.14
N ARG A 110 -3.24 -9.83 18.45
CA ARG A 110 -4.46 -9.15 17.97
C ARG A 110 -5.11 -9.93 16.82
N LEU A 111 -4.34 -10.56 15.94
CA LEU A 111 -4.89 -11.44 14.92
C LEU A 111 -5.65 -12.61 15.57
N GLU A 112 -5.05 -13.28 16.55
CA GLU A 112 -5.70 -14.38 17.29
C GLU A 112 -7.04 -13.94 17.92
N GLN A 113 -7.07 -12.76 18.56
CA GLN A 113 -8.33 -12.20 19.11
C GLN A 113 -9.40 -11.98 18.03
N ILE A 114 -9.01 -11.46 16.87
CA ILE A 114 -9.93 -11.26 15.74
C ILE A 114 -10.43 -12.61 15.20
N GLU A 115 -9.57 -13.62 15.11
CA GLU A 115 -9.94 -14.96 14.67
C GLU A 115 -10.92 -15.64 15.62
N ASP A 116 -10.70 -15.51 16.93
CA ASP A 116 -11.61 -16.04 17.94
C ASP A 116 -12.98 -15.37 17.87
N GLU A 117 -13.02 -14.06 17.65
CA GLU A 117 -14.28 -13.33 17.47
C GLU A 117 -14.98 -13.69 16.15
N ILE A 118 -14.22 -13.84 15.05
CA ILE A 118 -14.76 -14.31 13.78
C ILE A 118 -15.39 -15.70 13.95
N LYS A 119 -14.72 -16.65 14.62
CA LYS A 119 -15.27 -17.99 14.89
C LYS A 119 -16.51 -17.93 15.75
N ARG A 120 -16.55 -17.05 16.77
CA ARG A 120 -17.74 -16.84 17.61
C ARG A 120 -18.92 -16.41 16.75
N ILE A 121 -18.75 -15.32 16.00
CA ILE A 121 -19.79 -14.70 15.16
C ILE A 121 -20.22 -15.62 14.02
N ALA A 122 -19.30 -16.39 13.43
CA ALA A 122 -19.62 -17.31 12.33
C ALA A 122 -20.69 -18.35 12.72
N ASN A 123 -20.85 -18.69 14.00
CA ASN A 123 -21.94 -19.56 14.46
C ASN A 123 -23.32 -18.90 14.45
N GLU A 124 -23.37 -17.57 14.44
CA GLU A 124 -24.58 -16.75 14.42
C GLU A 124 -24.92 -16.25 13.00
N LEU A 125 -23.99 -16.39 12.07
CA LEU A 125 -24.16 -16.02 10.68
C LEU A 125 -24.61 -17.22 9.83
N PRO A 126 -25.40 -17.00 8.77
CA PRO A 126 -25.74 -18.05 7.84
C PRO A 126 -24.53 -18.34 6.93
N GLN A 127 -24.59 -19.43 6.17
CA GLN A 127 -23.50 -19.79 5.26
C GLN A 127 -23.24 -18.68 4.23
N LEU A 128 -22.05 -18.07 4.30
CA LEU A 128 -21.67 -16.86 3.55
C LEU A 128 -21.91 -16.96 2.03
N SER A 129 -21.62 -18.12 1.44
CA SER A 129 -21.63 -18.34 -0.02
C SER A 129 -23.02 -18.55 -0.64
N THR A 130 -23.99 -19.02 0.15
CA THR A 130 -25.26 -19.57 -0.37
C THR A 130 -26.49 -18.90 0.22
N SER A 131 -26.35 -18.29 1.39
CA SER A 131 -27.48 -17.80 2.16
C SER A 131 -27.62 -16.28 2.07
N LEU A 132 -28.85 -15.81 2.20
CA LEU A 132 -29.15 -14.39 2.30
C LEU A 132 -29.07 -13.96 3.76
N PHE A 133 -28.47 -12.80 3.96
CA PHE A 133 -28.38 -12.15 5.25
C PHE A 133 -29.59 -11.24 5.45
N ASN A 134 -30.03 -11.12 6.70
CA ASN A 134 -31.13 -10.28 7.18
C ASN A 134 -30.59 -9.15 8.08
N GLU A 135 -31.48 -8.34 8.66
CA GLU A 135 -31.10 -7.22 9.54
C GLU A 135 -30.36 -7.66 10.81
N SER A 136 -30.74 -8.76 11.46
CA SER A 136 -30.01 -9.22 12.65
C SER A 136 -28.55 -9.60 12.32
N HIS A 137 -28.30 -10.17 11.14
CA HIS A 137 -26.93 -10.43 10.69
C HIS A 137 -26.18 -9.13 10.35
N LYS A 138 -26.87 -8.12 9.82
CA LYS A 138 -26.31 -6.78 9.57
C LYS A 138 -25.85 -6.14 10.89
N GLU A 139 -26.67 -6.21 11.94
CA GLU A 139 -26.33 -5.68 13.27
C GLU A 139 -25.09 -6.35 13.87
N ILE A 140 -24.99 -7.67 13.80
CA ILE A 140 -23.82 -8.43 14.27
C ILE A 140 -22.54 -7.99 13.52
N LEU A 141 -22.61 -7.87 12.19
CA LEU A 141 -21.49 -7.42 11.38
C LEU A 141 -21.13 -5.96 11.64
N GLN A 142 -22.12 -5.11 11.91
CA GLN A 142 -21.90 -3.71 12.28
C GLN A 142 -21.15 -3.59 13.61
N GLU A 143 -21.54 -4.37 14.62
CA GLU A 143 -20.87 -4.40 15.92
C GLU A 143 -19.44 -4.92 15.78
N PHE A 144 -19.24 -5.99 15.01
CA PHE A 144 -17.90 -6.49 14.71
C PHE A 144 -17.03 -5.41 14.05
N LEU A 145 -17.51 -4.78 12.99
CA LEU A 145 -16.74 -3.82 12.20
C LEU A 145 -16.41 -2.54 12.95
N PHE A 146 -17.37 -1.96 13.68
CA PHE A 146 -17.24 -0.59 14.18
C PHE A 146 -17.12 -0.49 15.69
N THR A 147 -17.30 -1.59 16.42
CA THR A 147 -17.13 -1.66 17.88
C THR A 147 -16.00 -2.59 18.30
N PHE A 148 -15.93 -3.79 17.73
CA PHE A 148 -14.89 -4.77 18.09
C PHE A 148 -13.55 -4.51 17.39
N LEU A 149 -13.57 -4.25 16.08
CA LEU A 149 -12.37 -3.87 15.35
C LEU A 149 -11.91 -2.47 15.75
N ASP A 150 -10.60 -2.30 15.78
CA ASP A 150 -9.94 -1.03 16.01
C ASP A 150 -9.56 -0.43 14.65
N HIS A 151 -9.49 0.90 14.52
CA HIS A 151 -9.22 1.56 13.23
C HIS A 151 -7.93 1.05 12.56
N LYS A 152 -6.94 0.68 13.37
CA LYS A 152 -5.65 0.12 12.93
C LYS A 152 -5.76 -1.27 12.28
N ASP A 153 -6.82 -2.02 12.59
CA ASP A 153 -7.03 -3.37 12.06
C ASP A 153 -7.34 -3.32 10.55
N LEU A 154 -7.87 -2.21 10.04
CA LEU A 154 -8.10 -2.00 8.60
C LEU A 154 -6.86 -2.23 7.76
N ASN A 155 -5.70 -1.74 8.21
CA ASN A 155 -4.44 -1.91 7.48
C ASN A 155 -4.07 -3.40 7.35
N THR A 156 -4.38 -4.22 8.36
CA THR A 156 -4.24 -5.67 8.25
C THR A 156 -5.16 -6.22 7.18
N PHE A 157 -6.43 -5.81 7.15
CA PHE A 157 -7.38 -6.27 6.13
C PHE A 157 -7.08 -5.76 4.71
N LEU A 158 -6.26 -4.71 4.57
CA LEU A 158 -5.71 -4.27 3.29
C LEU A 158 -4.37 -4.97 2.96
N GLY A 159 -3.91 -5.88 3.81
CA GLY A 159 -2.72 -6.68 3.55
C GLY A 159 -1.41 -6.03 4.00
N LEU A 160 -1.43 -4.92 4.74
CA LEU A 160 -0.26 -4.32 5.36
C LEU A 160 0.20 -5.17 6.55
N ARG A 161 1.50 -5.10 6.81
CA ARG A 161 2.09 -5.64 8.04
C ARG A 161 1.95 -4.64 9.17
N THR A 162 2.09 -5.12 10.41
CA THR A 162 2.20 -4.24 11.57
C THR A 162 3.56 -4.45 12.21
N THR A 163 4.42 -3.46 12.07
CA THR A 163 5.69 -3.37 12.80
C THR A 163 5.66 -2.24 13.82
N ALA A 164 6.74 -2.09 14.60
CA ALA A 164 6.95 -0.87 15.39
C ALA A 164 6.88 0.37 14.49
N GLY A 165 6.10 1.37 14.91
CA GLY A 165 5.89 2.61 14.17
C GLY A 165 4.92 2.52 12.98
N SER A 166 4.12 1.46 12.84
CA SER A 166 3.11 1.42 11.77
C SER A 166 2.04 2.51 11.98
N SER A 167 1.58 3.10 10.87
CA SER A 167 0.57 4.15 10.86
C SER A 167 -0.85 3.55 10.85
N ASN A 168 -1.83 4.34 11.30
CA ASN A 168 -3.25 3.95 11.36
C ASN A 168 -4.08 4.50 10.18
N GLN A 169 -3.45 5.25 9.27
CA GLN A 169 -4.10 5.74 8.05
C GLN A 169 -3.99 4.73 6.91
N LEU A 170 -4.83 4.91 5.88
CA LEU A 170 -4.81 4.03 4.71
C LEU A 170 -3.56 4.29 3.83
N PRO A 171 -3.05 3.26 3.12
CA PRO A 171 -1.94 3.38 2.21
C PRO A 171 -2.29 4.22 0.96
N PRO A 172 -1.29 4.71 0.19
CA PRO A 172 -1.52 5.22 -1.15
C PRO A 172 -1.93 4.07 -2.09
N SER A 173 -2.64 4.38 -3.18
CA SER A 173 -2.95 3.35 -4.18
C SER A 173 -1.70 2.98 -4.98
N LEU A 174 -1.70 1.80 -5.61
CA LEU A 174 -0.65 1.43 -6.56
C LEU A 174 -0.49 2.48 -7.67
N ASN A 175 -1.60 3.05 -8.14
CA ASN A 175 -1.59 4.11 -9.15
C ASN A 175 -0.90 5.38 -8.65
N ASP A 176 -1.18 5.81 -7.41
CA ASP A 176 -0.49 6.96 -6.79
C ASP A 176 1.04 6.72 -6.70
N CYS A 177 1.42 5.49 -6.35
CA CYS A 177 2.81 5.05 -6.30
C CYS A 177 3.48 5.10 -7.68
N ILE A 178 2.81 4.60 -8.71
CA ILE A 178 3.27 4.61 -10.11
C ILE A 178 3.43 6.04 -10.62
N LYS A 179 2.41 6.89 -10.46
CA LYS A 179 2.44 8.29 -10.90
C LYS A 179 3.60 9.07 -10.27
N SER A 180 3.82 8.89 -8.97
CA SER A 180 4.91 9.57 -8.27
C SER A 180 6.30 9.04 -8.66
N PHE A 181 6.40 7.76 -9.03
CA PHE A 181 7.63 7.13 -9.54
C PHE A 181 8.00 7.63 -10.95
N THR A 182 7.01 7.72 -11.85
CA THR A 182 7.20 8.15 -13.24
C THR A 182 7.21 9.68 -13.40
N LYS A 183 6.90 10.44 -12.34
CA LYS A 183 7.02 11.89 -12.33
C LYS A 183 8.38 12.34 -12.84
N ARG A 184 8.38 13.29 -13.80
CA ARG A 184 9.59 13.85 -14.37
C ARG A 184 10.47 14.50 -13.30
N TYR A 185 11.77 14.24 -13.37
CA TYR A 185 12.75 14.90 -12.52
C TYR A 185 13.10 16.28 -13.09
N ASN A 186 12.36 17.29 -12.63
CA ASN A 186 12.55 18.67 -13.07
C ASN A 186 13.67 19.34 -12.25
N LYS A 187 14.89 19.36 -12.80
CA LYS A 187 15.97 20.29 -12.40
C LYS A 187 16.38 21.07 -13.64
N LYS A 188 16.73 22.36 -13.49
CA LYS A 188 17.17 23.21 -14.61
C LYS A 188 18.28 22.49 -15.39
N ASN A 189 18.09 22.31 -16.70
CA ASN A 189 18.99 21.59 -17.62
C ASN A 189 19.16 20.07 -17.36
N ALA A 190 18.29 19.45 -16.56
CA ALA A 190 18.32 17.99 -16.39
C ALA A 190 17.79 17.27 -17.64
N LYS A 191 18.42 16.16 -17.96
CA LYS A 191 17.95 15.22 -18.98
C LYS A 191 16.55 14.68 -18.63
N PRO A 192 15.73 14.26 -19.62
CA PRO A 192 14.38 13.76 -19.41
C PRO A 192 14.39 12.40 -18.68
N ARG A 193 14.53 12.46 -17.35
CA ARG A 193 14.65 11.31 -16.46
C ARG A 193 13.50 11.33 -15.46
N ILE A 194 12.93 10.17 -15.16
CA ILE A 194 11.91 10.05 -14.11
C ILE A 194 12.56 9.94 -12.72
N LYS A 195 11.78 10.18 -11.65
CA LYS A 195 12.25 10.01 -10.27
C LYS A 195 12.80 8.60 -10.03
N GLY A 196 12.10 7.59 -10.55
CA GLY A 196 12.53 6.19 -10.55
C GLY A 196 13.95 5.95 -11.08
N ALA A 197 14.22 6.37 -12.31
CA ALA A 197 15.53 6.22 -12.94
C ALA A 197 16.64 7.00 -12.25
N LYS A 198 16.33 8.16 -11.64
CA LYS A 198 17.29 8.87 -10.80
C LYS A 198 17.65 8.04 -9.57
N ALA A 199 16.68 7.45 -8.88
CA ALA A 199 16.94 6.60 -7.73
C ALA A 199 17.74 5.36 -8.15
N PHE A 200 17.30 4.65 -9.20
CA PHE A 200 17.98 3.47 -9.74
C PHE A 200 19.48 3.72 -10.00
N SER A 201 19.83 4.85 -10.61
CA SER A 201 21.23 5.19 -10.88
C SER A 201 22.13 5.28 -9.64
N LYS A 202 21.55 5.45 -8.44
CA LYS A 202 22.29 5.42 -7.16
C LYS A 202 22.46 4.01 -6.61
N HIS A 203 21.47 3.13 -6.79
CA HIS A 203 21.49 1.77 -6.26
C HIS A 203 22.32 0.82 -7.13
N PHE A 204 22.37 1.04 -8.44
CA PHE A 204 23.20 0.25 -9.36
C PHE A 204 24.67 0.12 -8.89
N HIS A 205 25.29 1.23 -8.44
CA HIS A 205 26.69 1.22 -8.01
C HIS A 205 26.95 0.48 -6.68
N ARG A 206 25.89 0.13 -5.95
CA ARG A 206 25.98 -0.51 -4.62
C ARG A 206 25.84 -2.03 -4.70
N ASP A 207 25.41 -2.55 -5.84
CA ASP A 207 25.31 -3.98 -6.07
C ASP A 207 26.66 -4.56 -6.46
N LEU A 208 27.30 -5.22 -5.50
CA LEU A 208 28.58 -5.92 -5.72
C LEU A 208 28.40 -7.19 -6.57
N SER A 209 27.16 -7.65 -6.78
CA SER A 209 26.83 -8.92 -7.45
C SER A 209 26.18 -8.78 -8.84
N ASN A 210 25.83 -7.56 -9.27
CA ASN A 210 25.16 -7.22 -10.54
C ASN A 210 23.83 -7.96 -10.84
N SER A 211 23.27 -8.75 -9.93
CA SER A 211 22.22 -9.72 -10.29
C SER A 211 20.80 -9.15 -10.22
N PHE A 212 20.47 -8.30 -9.24
CA PHE A 212 19.10 -7.81 -9.06
C PHE A 212 18.83 -6.52 -9.85
N TRP A 213 19.66 -5.50 -9.67
CA TRP A 213 19.44 -4.17 -10.22
C TRP A 213 19.77 -4.10 -11.72
N GLY A 214 20.55 -5.05 -12.25
CA GLY A 214 20.97 -5.07 -13.65
C GLY A 214 21.92 -3.91 -13.98
N THR A 215 21.90 -3.41 -15.22
CA THR A 215 22.84 -2.37 -15.69
C THR A 215 22.17 -1.01 -15.87
N CYS A 216 22.80 0.07 -15.39
CA CYS A 216 22.33 1.45 -15.58
C CYS A 216 23.10 2.21 -16.69
N SER A 217 23.09 1.70 -17.92
CA SER A 217 23.79 2.28 -19.09
C SER A 217 22.82 2.69 -20.21
N GLY A 218 23.34 3.34 -21.26
CA GLY A 218 22.56 3.71 -22.45
C GLY A 218 21.87 5.08 -22.39
N THR A 219 20.88 5.25 -23.26
CA THR A 219 20.08 6.48 -23.38
C THR A 219 19.20 6.70 -22.16
N GLU A 220 18.68 7.92 -21.98
CA GLU A 220 17.80 8.22 -20.86
C GLU A 220 16.46 7.47 -20.95
N LYS A 221 15.96 7.23 -22.16
CA LYS A 221 14.81 6.35 -22.40
C LYS A 221 15.09 4.93 -21.88
N GLN A 222 16.22 4.34 -22.27
CA GLN A 222 16.63 3.00 -21.80
C GLN A 222 16.77 2.93 -20.28
N LYS A 223 17.31 3.97 -19.63
CA LYS A 223 17.40 4.04 -18.16
C LYS A 223 16.02 4.17 -17.49
N ASN A 224 15.10 4.92 -18.07
CA ASN A 224 13.72 5.02 -17.59
C ASN A 224 13.00 3.66 -17.72
N GLU A 225 13.11 3.00 -18.86
CA GLU A 225 12.54 1.67 -19.09
C GLU A 225 13.12 0.62 -18.13
N GLN A 226 14.44 0.65 -17.90
CA GLN A 226 15.08 -0.25 -16.94
C GLN A 226 14.58 -0.01 -15.51
N ALA A 227 14.42 1.26 -15.11
CA ALA A 227 13.84 1.58 -13.81
C ALA A 227 12.40 1.06 -13.67
N ASN A 228 11.59 1.17 -14.72
CA ASN A 228 10.24 0.59 -14.74
C ASN A 228 10.29 -0.94 -14.57
N ARG A 229 11.19 -1.63 -15.28
CA ARG A 229 11.33 -3.10 -15.15
C ARG A 229 11.70 -3.52 -13.74
N ILE A 230 12.57 -2.75 -13.07
CA ILE A 230 12.96 -3.00 -11.67
C ILE A 230 11.78 -2.81 -10.74
N LEU A 231 11.03 -1.71 -10.86
CA LEU A 231 9.86 -1.49 -10.02
C LEU A 231 8.79 -2.56 -10.28
N ALA A 232 8.54 -2.94 -11.54
CA ALA A 232 7.64 -4.02 -11.90
C ALA A 232 8.07 -5.35 -11.27
N LYS A 233 9.38 -5.69 -11.33
CA LYS A 233 9.93 -6.89 -10.67
C LYS A 233 9.63 -6.90 -9.17
N ILE A 234 9.75 -5.76 -8.49
CA ILE A 234 9.42 -5.63 -7.05
C ILE A 234 7.93 -5.81 -6.81
N ILE A 235 7.07 -5.19 -7.62
CA ILE A 235 5.60 -5.23 -7.46
C ILE A 235 5.04 -6.62 -7.76
N MET A 236 5.51 -7.27 -8.82
CA MET A 236 5.01 -8.58 -9.28
C MET A 236 5.40 -9.74 -8.37
N ASP A 237 6.46 -9.55 -7.58
CA ASP A 237 6.93 -10.49 -6.55
C ASP A 237 6.80 -9.89 -5.14
N ALA A 238 5.92 -8.90 -4.94
CA ALA A 238 5.70 -8.31 -3.63
C ALA A 238 5.36 -9.40 -2.63
N ALA A 239 6.00 -9.39 -1.46
CA ALA A 239 5.78 -10.34 -0.37
C ALA A 239 5.44 -9.63 0.95
N TRP A 240 5.73 -8.32 1.00
CA TRP A 240 5.58 -7.51 2.20
C TRP A 240 5.29 -6.07 1.79
N ILE A 241 4.30 -5.47 2.44
CA ILE A 241 4.02 -4.05 2.34
C ILE A 241 3.75 -3.50 3.73
N ASN A 242 4.09 -2.24 3.97
CA ASN A 242 3.73 -1.57 5.21
C ASN A 242 3.66 -0.05 5.03
N LEU A 243 2.96 0.61 5.94
CA LEU A 243 2.91 2.05 6.11
C LEU A 243 3.43 2.40 7.52
N HIS A 244 4.54 3.12 7.58
CA HIS A 244 5.17 3.55 8.83
C HIS A 244 5.04 5.05 9.03
N SER A 245 4.92 5.48 10.27
CA SER A 245 5.09 6.87 10.67
C SER A 245 6.54 7.08 11.14
N MET A 246 7.20 8.09 10.58
CA MET A 246 8.54 8.54 10.97
C MET A 246 8.44 9.78 11.86
N VAL A 247 9.58 10.19 12.43
CA VAL A 247 9.70 11.47 13.16
C VAL A 247 9.27 12.64 12.25
N HIS A 248 8.53 13.61 12.78
CA HIS A 248 7.95 14.76 12.07
C HIS A 248 6.74 14.46 11.17
N ASP A 249 5.84 13.57 11.60
CA ASP A 249 4.57 13.23 10.90
C ASP A 249 4.72 12.82 9.44
N THR A 250 5.93 12.42 9.04
CA THR A 250 6.20 11.93 7.70
C THR A 250 5.83 10.46 7.65
N ARG A 251 4.91 10.10 6.75
CA ARG A 251 4.50 8.70 6.58
C ARG A 251 5.20 8.08 5.39
N VAL A 252 5.56 6.81 5.53
CA VAL A 252 6.40 6.10 4.59
C VAL A 252 5.73 4.79 4.22
N PHE A 253 5.35 4.67 2.95
CA PHE A 253 4.83 3.42 2.39
C PHE A 253 5.97 2.64 1.73
N GLU A 254 6.05 1.34 2.02
CA GLU A 254 7.06 0.45 1.49
C GLU A 254 6.42 -0.78 0.85
N ILE A 255 6.99 -1.19 -0.28
CA ILE A 255 6.73 -2.49 -0.92
C ILE A 255 8.06 -3.22 -0.99
N ARG A 256 8.10 -4.50 -0.61
CA ARG A 256 9.25 -5.38 -0.73
C ARG A 256 8.88 -6.70 -1.39
N ASN A 257 9.78 -7.20 -2.22
CA ASN A 257 9.65 -8.50 -2.85
C ASN A 257 10.10 -9.65 -1.92
N SER A 258 10.01 -10.89 -2.38
CA SER A 258 10.37 -12.07 -1.59
C SER A 258 11.85 -12.14 -1.19
N GLU A 259 12.73 -11.51 -1.98
CA GLU A 259 14.17 -11.37 -1.68
C GLU A 259 14.49 -10.18 -0.76
N GLY A 260 13.51 -9.35 -0.42
CA GLY A 260 13.63 -8.20 0.46
C GLY A 260 13.99 -6.87 -0.21
N TYR A 261 14.27 -6.87 -1.52
CA TYR A 261 14.41 -5.64 -2.31
C TYR A 261 13.09 -4.88 -2.35
N GLY A 262 13.14 -3.56 -2.36
CA GLY A 262 11.92 -2.78 -2.22
C GLY A 262 11.94 -1.40 -2.86
N ALA A 263 10.82 -0.73 -2.70
CA ALA A 263 10.55 0.62 -3.15
C ALA A 263 9.81 1.37 -2.02
N ARG A 264 10.13 2.65 -1.87
CA ARG A 264 9.61 3.50 -0.81
C ARG A 264 9.01 4.79 -1.33
N TRP A 265 7.85 5.15 -0.78
CA TRP A 265 7.18 6.42 -1.00
C TRP A 265 7.01 7.15 0.32
N GLU A 266 7.12 8.46 0.26
CA GLU A 266 6.72 9.36 1.32
C GLU A 266 5.34 9.93 1.03
N ILE A 267 4.55 10.09 2.09
CA ILE A 267 3.22 10.66 2.07
C ILE A 267 3.28 11.94 2.90
N GLN A 268 3.01 13.07 2.24
CA GLN A 268 2.97 14.38 2.88
C GLN A 268 1.53 14.87 2.91
N ASP A 269 1.03 15.15 4.11
CA ASP A 269 -0.28 15.78 4.29
C ASP A 269 -0.21 17.27 3.99
N PHE A 270 -1.26 17.83 3.38
CA PHE A 270 -1.29 19.27 3.04
C PHE A 270 -1.28 20.18 4.28
N ASN A 271 -1.63 19.67 5.46
CA ASN A 271 -1.75 20.45 6.69
C ASN A 271 -0.49 20.48 7.57
N THR A 272 0.59 19.79 7.22
CA THR A 272 1.88 19.95 7.92
C THR A 272 2.66 21.11 7.31
N GLN A 273 2.37 22.33 7.77
CA GLN A 273 3.30 23.45 7.62
C GLN A 273 4.64 23.06 8.27
N PRO A 274 5.77 23.04 7.55
CA PRO A 274 7.05 22.81 8.19
C PRO A 274 7.42 24.05 9.00
N SER A 275 7.48 23.89 10.32
CA SER A 275 8.12 24.85 11.23
C SER A 275 9.64 24.82 11.08
N SER A 276 10.18 25.04 9.88
CA SER A 276 11.56 25.48 9.68
C SER A 276 11.88 25.77 8.22
N GLN A 277 12.46 26.94 8.01
CA GLN A 277 12.99 27.52 6.78
C GLN A 277 13.77 26.53 5.91
N SER A 278 13.34 26.31 4.67
CA SER A 278 14.15 26.40 3.44
C SER A 278 13.50 25.64 2.28
N LEU A 279 12.85 26.36 1.36
CA LEU A 279 12.90 26.14 -0.10
C LEU A 279 11.90 27.09 -0.78
N GLN A 280 12.41 28.22 -1.26
CA GLN A 280 11.75 29.01 -2.31
C GLN A 280 11.64 28.14 -3.57
N GLY A 281 10.42 27.73 -3.90
CA GLY A 281 10.09 27.01 -5.12
C GLY A 281 8.60 27.08 -5.37
N THR A 282 8.20 28.06 -6.18
CA THR A 282 6.87 28.36 -6.72
C THR A 282 5.90 27.17 -6.73
N ILE A 283 5.02 27.09 -5.72
CA ILE A 283 3.84 26.23 -5.76
C ILE A 283 2.80 26.96 -6.61
N LEU A 284 2.61 26.49 -7.84
CA LEU A 284 1.45 26.87 -8.65
C LEU A 284 0.20 26.36 -7.93
N SER A 285 -0.54 27.30 -7.36
CA SER A 285 -1.88 27.11 -6.83
C SER A 285 -2.84 26.80 -7.98
N TYR A 286 -3.20 25.53 -8.13
CA TYR A 286 -4.38 25.12 -8.89
C TYR A 286 -5.16 24.09 -8.06
N ALA A 287 -6.35 24.54 -7.62
CA ALA A 287 -7.54 23.79 -7.28
C ALA A 287 -7.47 22.63 -6.25
N SER A 288 -8.06 22.88 -5.07
CA SER A 288 -9.03 22.02 -4.37
C SER A 288 -8.91 20.50 -4.55
N ASP A 289 -8.17 19.87 -3.66
CA ASP A 289 -8.44 18.52 -3.15
C ASP A 289 -7.51 18.30 -1.96
N ASP A 290 -8.05 18.03 -0.76
CA ASP A 290 -7.31 17.72 0.48
C ASP A 290 -6.59 16.35 0.40
N LYS A 291 -5.89 16.06 -0.70
CA LYS A 291 -5.30 14.76 -1.00
C LYS A 291 -3.81 14.71 -0.63
N PRO A 292 -3.34 13.69 0.09
CA PRO A 292 -1.92 13.63 0.43
C PRO A 292 -1.03 13.58 -0.82
N ILE A 293 0.12 14.25 -0.76
CA ILE A 293 1.12 14.24 -1.83
C ILE A 293 1.98 12.99 -1.68
N ILE A 294 1.97 12.13 -2.71
CA ILE A 294 2.80 10.91 -2.76
C ILE A 294 4.10 11.19 -3.49
N ILE A 295 5.23 10.87 -2.86
CA ILE A 295 6.57 11.16 -3.37
C ILE A 295 7.41 9.89 -3.34
N PHE A 296 7.79 9.38 -4.51
CA PHE A 296 8.77 8.30 -4.59
C PHE A 296 10.12 8.76 -4.01
N ARG A 297 10.61 8.03 -2.99
CA ARG A 297 11.86 8.34 -2.29
C ARG A 297 13.04 7.56 -2.85
N GLY A 298 12.84 6.29 -3.16
CA GLY A 298 13.91 5.46 -3.71
C GLY A 298 13.63 3.97 -3.61
N PHE A 299 14.64 3.21 -3.98
CA PHE A 299 14.64 1.77 -3.82
C PHE A 299 15.27 1.36 -2.50
N LEU A 300 15.09 0.11 -2.11
CA LEU A 300 15.55 -0.47 -0.85
C LEU A 300 16.30 -1.75 -1.15
N GLU A 301 17.44 -1.94 -0.49
CA GLU A 301 18.11 -3.23 -0.38
C GLU A 301 17.40 -4.14 0.64
N PRO A 302 17.66 -5.47 0.61
CA PRO A 302 17.20 -6.38 1.65
C PRO A 302 17.61 -5.92 3.05
N GLN A 303 16.89 -6.34 4.09
CA GLN A 303 17.32 -6.05 5.46
C GLN A 303 18.51 -6.95 5.83
N MET A 304 19.52 -6.38 6.50
CA MET A 304 20.61 -7.17 7.09
C MET A 304 21.19 -6.47 8.32
N LYS A 305 21.69 -7.25 9.29
CA LYS A 305 22.24 -6.71 10.55
C LYS A 305 23.36 -5.69 10.34
N ASP A 306 24.21 -5.91 9.34
CA ASP A 306 25.40 -5.07 9.07
C ASP A 306 25.27 -4.21 7.80
N GLY A 307 24.05 -3.89 7.38
CA GLY A 307 23.79 -3.22 6.09
C GLY A 307 24.49 -1.88 6.00
N HIS A 308 24.40 -1.09 7.08
CA HIS A 308 25.08 0.19 7.19
C HIS A 308 26.61 0.09 7.03
N ILE A 309 27.22 -0.98 7.53
CA ILE A 309 28.67 -1.23 7.42
C ILE A 309 29.05 -1.57 5.97
N LYS A 310 28.14 -2.18 5.20
CA LYS A 310 28.29 -2.43 3.75
C LYS A 310 27.92 -1.24 2.87
N GLY A 311 27.71 -0.06 3.46
CA GLY A 311 27.34 1.16 2.74
C GLY A 311 25.87 1.19 2.31
N TRP A 312 25.01 0.34 2.88
CA TRP A 312 23.57 0.43 2.67
C TRP A 312 23.03 1.60 3.48
N ILE A 313 22.28 2.46 2.80
CA ILE A 313 21.66 3.63 3.40
C ILE A 313 20.16 3.42 3.22
N HIS A 314 19.52 2.96 4.30
CA HIS A 314 18.07 2.86 4.41
C HIS A 314 17.44 4.25 4.50
#